data_AF-A0A4R0X4P6-F1
#
_entry.id   AF-A0A4R0X4P6-F1
#
_cell.length_a   1.000
_cell.length_b   1.000
_cell.length_c   1.000
_cell.angle_alpha   90.00
_cell.angle_beta   90.00
_cell.angle_gamma   90.00
#
_symmetry.space_group_name_H-M   'P 1'
#
loop_
_entity.id
_entity.type
_entity.pdbx_description
1 polymer ?
#
loop_
_entity_poly.entity_id
_entity_poly.type
_entity_poly.pdbx_seq_one_letter_code
_entity_poly.pdbx_strand_id
1 'polypeptide(L)'
;MTQQVDARVSVRTVRQLLKRNGFSRRQSQKKKSFKSHAQRDAQFQRISQLKAEYLEDGQPVISIDTKKKELLGNFYRDGKLYTREQLEVLDHDFPSYSEGKVIPHGLYDIGLNKAHVNIGVSRDTTQFACDSVAHWWEKQGRADYPHATRL
;
A
#
# COMPACT_ATOMS: atom_id res chain seq x y z
N MET A 1 -41.03 14.80 27.78
CA MET A 1 -41.82 13.81 27.00
C MET A 1 -41.52 14.03 25.53
N THR A 2 -40.62 13.27 24.93
CA THR A 2 -40.41 13.31 23.47
C THR A 2 -41.41 12.33 22.87
N GLN A 3 -42.51 12.84 22.33
CA GLN A 3 -43.48 12.01 21.61
C GLN A 3 -42.78 11.44 20.36
N GLN A 4 -42.60 10.14 20.34
CA GLN A 4 -42.08 9.43 19.17
C GLN A 4 -43.25 9.24 18.21
N VAL A 5 -43.30 10.07 17.16
CA VAL A 5 -44.33 9.99 16.12
C VAL A 5 -43.91 8.92 15.11
N ASP A 6 -44.65 7.81 15.05
CA ASP A 6 -44.45 6.75 14.05
C ASP A 6 -45.03 7.20 12.70
N ALA A 7 -44.32 8.09 12.01
CA ALA A 7 -44.68 8.56 10.68
C ALA A 7 -43.90 7.79 9.61
N ARG A 8 -44.61 7.13 8.69
CA ARG A 8 -43.99 6.55 7.48
C ARG A 8 -43.51 7.66 6.55
N VAL A 9 -42.23 8.00 6.60
CA VAL A 9 -41.59 8.99 5.74
C VAL A 9 -40.91 8.31 4.55
N SER A 10 -41.12 8.82 3.34
CA SER A 10 -40.47 8.29 2.13
C SER A 10 -38.97 8.66 2.07
N VAL A 11 -38.15 7.82 1.43
CA VAL A 11 -36.71 8.10 1.16
C VAL A 11 -36.53 9.44 0.43
N ARG A 12 -37.47 9.82 -0.43
CA ARG A 12 -37.45 11.08 -1.16
C ARG A 12 -37.58 12.28 -0.21
N THR A 13 -38.51 12.20 0.73
CA THR A 13 -38.73 13.25 1.74
C THR A 13 -37.49 13.40 2.62
N VAL A 14 -36.88 12.30 3.06
CA VAL A 14 -35.62 12.33 3.84
C VAL A 14 -34.49 13.00 3.04
N ARG A 15 -34.31 12.65 1.75
CA ARG A 15 -33.29 13.31 0.90
C ARG A 15 -33.54 14.80 0.73
N GLN A 16 -34.79 15.22 0.56
CA GLN A 16 -35.15 16.64 0.44
C GLN A 16 -34.87 17.40 1.73
N LEU A 17 -35.20 16.82 2.89
CA LEU A 17 -34.91 17.41 4.19
C LEU A 17 -33.41 17.51 4.44
N LEU A 18 -32.64 16.47 4.14
CA LEU A 18 -31.17 16.49 4.23
C LEU A 18 -30.59 17.60 3.35
N LYS A 19 -31.01 17.69 2.07
CA LYS A 19 -30.55 18.75 1.16
C LYS A 19 -30.94 20.15 1.65
N ARG A 20 -32.19 20.34 2.11
CA ARG A 20 -32.68 21.63 2.64
C ARG A 20 -31.90 22.09 3.86
N ASN A 21 -31.42 21.15 4.67
CA ASN A 21 -30.59 21.42 5.85
C ASN A 21 -29.08 21.42 5.52
N GLY A 22 -28.68 21.48 4.25
CA GLY A 22 -27.28 21.60 3.83
C GLY A 22 -26.47 20.30 3.90
N PHE A 23 -27.09 19.16 4.19
CA PHE A 23 -26.41 17.87 4.17
C PHE A 23 -26.16 17.42 2.73
N SER A 24 -24.96 16.89 2.51
CA SER A 24 -24.50 16.35 1.22
C SER A 24 -23.86 14.99 1.42
N ARG A 25 -23.92 14.13 0.40
CA ARG A 25 -23.19 12.85 0.42
C ARG A 25 -21.70 13.16 0.30
N ARG A 26 -20.93 12.80 1.32
CA ARG A 26 -19.47 12.92 1.34
C ARG A 26 -18.87 11.58 1.73
N GLN A 27 -17.75 11.24 1.09
CA GLN A 27 -16.93 10.11 1.51
C GLN A 27 -15.89 10.60 2.53
N SER A 28 -15.67 9.83 3.58
CA SER A 28 -14.63 10.11 4.57
C SER A 28 -13.26 10.20 3.90
N GLN A 29 -12.51 11.25 4.20
CA GLN A 29 -11.17 11.51 3.67
C GLN A 29 -10.14 11.31 4.77
N LYS A 30 -9.13 10.47 4.52
CA LYS A 30 -8.02 10.23 5.45
C LYS A 30 -6.99 11.39 5.41
N LYS A 31 -7.41 12.59 5.79
CA LYS A 31 -6.58 13.83 5.74
C LYS A 31 -6.07 14.30 7.10
N LYS A 32 -6.52 13.68 8.19
CA LYS A 32 -6.12 14.07 9.54
C LYS A 32 -4.94 13.19 9.99
N SER A 33 -3.81 13.82 10.31
CA SER A 33 -2.73 13.17 11.04
C SER A 33 -3.07 13.15 12.53
N PHE A 34 -2.81 12.05 13.21
CA PHE A 34 -3.03 11.92 14.67
C PHE A 34 -2.05 12.75 15.51
N LYS A 35 -0.87 13.07 14.96
CA LYS A 35 0.20 13.79 15.67
C LYS A 35 0.85 14.82 14.76
N SER A 36 1.13 16.01 15.31
CA SER A 36 2.06 16.99 14.75
C SER A 36 3.36 16.85 15.51
N HIS A 37 4.46 16.53 14.82
CA HIS A 37 5.79 16.44 15.42
C HIS A 37 6.60 17.66 15.04
N ALA A 38 7.16 18.36 16.04
CA ALA A 38 7.96 19.57 15.84
C ALA A 38 9.17 19.36 14.91
N GLN A 39 9.72 18.14 14.89
CA GLN A 39 10.92 17.78 14.09
C GLN A 39 10.59 17.10 12.76
N ARG A 40 9.32 17.09 12.33
CA ARG A 40 8.92 16.44 11.08
C ARG A 40 9.71 16.96 9.88
N ASP A 41 9.89 18.28 9.79
CA ASP A 41 10.61 18.90 8.68
C ASP A 41 12.11 18.55 8.70
N ALA A 42 12.74 18.59 9.88
CA ALA A 42 14.15 18.22 10.04
C ALA A 42 14.45 16.80 9.55
N GLN A 43 13.53 15.85 9.75
CA GLN A 43 13.67 14.49 9.22
C GLN A 43 13.67 14.47 7.68
N PHE A 44 12.73 15.18 7.05
CA PHE A 44 12.66 15.25 5.58
C PHE A 44 13.83 15.98 4.95
N GLN A 45 14.30 17.05 5.59
CA GLN A 45 15.51 17.77 5.17
C GLN A 45 16.73 16.84 5.23
N ARG A 46 16.89 16.08 6.32
CA ARG A 46 18.01 15.13 6.46
C ARG A 46 17.95 14.02 5.42
N ILE A 47 16.77 13.45 5.17
CA ILE A 47 16.59 12.44 4.12
C ILE A 47 16.94 13.03 2.75
N SER A 48 16.46 14.24 2.45
CA SER A 48 16.75 14.91 1.17
C SER A 48 18.24 15.15 0.97
N GLN A 49 18.95 15.58 2.03
CA GLN A 49 20.40 15.78 1.99
C GLN A 49 21.15 14.46 1.72
N LEU A 50 20.81 13.39 2.44
CA LEU A 50 21.43 12.07 2.25
C LEU A 50 21.18 11.52 0.84
N LYS A 51 19.97 11.70 0.33
CA LYS A 51 19.65 11.30 -1.05
C LYS A 51 20.51 12.04 -2.06
N ALA A 52 20.72 13.35 -1.90
CA ALA A 52 21.56 14.14 -2.79
C ALA A 52 23.02 13.65 -2.72
N GLU A 53 23.59 13.49 -1.52
CA GLU A 53 24.94 12.96 -1.31
C GLU A 53 25.15 11.61 -2.02
N TYR A 54 24.24 10.65 -1.81
CA TYR A 54 24.37 9.33 -2.41
C TYR A 54 24.24 9.36 -3.94
N LEU A 55 23.30 10.15 -4.48
CA LEU A 55 23.13 10.24 -5.92
C LEU A 55 24.33 10.92 -6.60
N GLU A 56 24.90 11.96 -5.98
CA GLU A 56 26.12 12.64 -6.46
C GLU A 56 27.33 11.69 -6.45
N ASP A 57 27.47 10.86 -5.42
CA ASP A 57 28.54 9.86 -5.27
C ASP A 57 28.31 8.58 -6.09
N GLY A 58 27.26 8.53 -6.93
CA GLY A 58 26.90 7.36 -7.72
C GLY A 58 26.52 6.13 -6.87
N GLN A 59 26.10 6.34 -5.62
CA GLN A 59 25.64 5.31 -4.71
C GLN A 59 24.13 5.03 -4.92
N PRO A 60 23.68 3.81 -4.64
CA PRO A 60 22.26 3.46 -4.73
C PRO A 60 21.41 4.24 -3.71
N VAL A 61 20.24 4.71 -4.16
CA VAL A 61 19.20 5.25 -3.27
C VAL A 61 17.92 4.47 -3.52
N ILE A 62 17.59 3.58 -2.59
CA ILE A 62 16.43 2.70 -2.70
C ILE A 62 15.31 3.12 -1.74
N SER A 63 14.08 2.98 -2.19
CA SER A 63 12.89 2.97 -1.36
C SER A 63 12.37 1.55 -1.26
N ILE A 64 12.16 1.06 -0.04
CA ILE A 64 11.52 -0.24 0.20
C ILE A 64 10.17 -0.04 0.90
N ASP A 65 9.17 -0.80 0.47
CA ASP A 65 7.85 -0.83 1.11
C ASP A 65 7.22 -2.22 1.01
N THR A 66 6.45 -2.59 2.03
CA THR A 66 5.63 -3.80 2.02
C THR A 66 4.20 -3.39 1.68
N LYS A 67 3.63 -3.94 0.60
CA LYS A 67 2.24 -3.64 0.23
C LYS A 67 1.25 -4.57 0.94
N LYS A 68 -0.03 -4.37 0.62
CA LYS A 68 -1.11 -5.22 1.06
C LYS A 68 -0.74 -6.68 0.80
N LYS A 69 -0.83 -7.48 1.85
CA LYS A 69 -0.62 -8.91 1.79
C LYS A 69 -1.85 -9.57 1.18
N GLU A 70 -1.63 -10.51 0.27
CA GLU A 70 -2.70 -11.12 -0.53
C GLU A 70 -2.89 -12.58 -0.14
N LEU A 71 -4.13 -13.03 0.03
CA LEU A 71 -4.43 -14.43 0.32
C LEU A 71 -4.24 -15.27 -0.95
N LEU A 72 -3.47 -16.34 -0.91
CA LEU A 72 -3.36 -17.29 -2.00
C LEU A 72 -4.56 -18.24 -2.00
N GLY A 73 -5.13 -18.49 -3.18
CA GLY A 73 -6.28 -19.38 -3.36
C GLY A 73 -7.30 -18.83 -4.36
N ASN A 74 -8.41 -19.54 -4.51
CA ASN A 74 -9.48 -19.24 -5.46
C ASN A 74 -10.43 -18.12 -4.99
N PHE A 75 -9.87 -16.93 -4.81
CA PHE A 75 -10.55 -15.74 -4.29
C PHE A 75 -10.89 -14.73 -5.37
N TYR A 76 -11.91 -13.90 -5.13
CA TYR A 76 -12.26 -12.82 -6.04
C TYR A 76 -11.11 -11.80 -6.15
N ARG A 77 -10.77 -11.44 -7.39
CA ARG A 77 -9.78 -10.39 -7.69
C ARG A 77 -10.43 -9.35 -8.57
N ASP A 78 -10.29 -8.09 -8.17
CA ASP A 78 -10.75 -6.98 -9.00
C ASP A 78 -9.91 -6.92 -10.29
N GLY A 79 -10.59 -6.83 -11.43
CA GLY A 79 -9.95 -6.84 -12.74
C GLY A 79 -10.70 -7.68 -13.78
N LYS A 80 -10.04 -7.89 -14.91
CA LYS A 80 -10.54 -8.73 -16.00
C LYS A 80 -9.42 -9.66 -16.47
N LEU A 81 -9.79 -10.88 -16.80
CA LEU A 81 -8.88 -11.91 -17.27
C LEU A 81 -9.22 -12.26 -18.72
N TYR A 82 -8.21 -12.58 -19.51
CA TYR A 82 -8.42 -13.21 -20.81
C TYR A 82 -8.55 -14.71 -20.59
N THR A 83 -9.79 -15.21 -20.64
CA THR A 83 -10.11 -16.63 -20.41
C THR A 83 -10.99 -17.16 -21.53
N ARG A 84 -10.94 -18.47 -21.78
CA ARG A 84 -11.84 -19.14 -22.72
C ARG A 84 -13.21 -19.42 -22.13
N GLU A 85 -13.28 -19.56 -20.82
CA GLU A 85 -14.49 -19.93 -20.06
C GLU A 85 -14.60 -19.07 -18.80
N GLN A 86 -15.78 -19.06 -18.19
CA GLN A 86 -16.01 -18.36 -16.93
C GLN A 86 -15.24 -19.07 -15.80
N LEU A 87 -14.54 -18.30 -14.98
CA LEU A 87 -13.90 -18.80 -13.78
C LEU A 87 -14.85 -18.62 -12.58
N GLU A 88 -15.08 -19.70 -11.84
CA GLU A 88 -15.80 -19.67 -10.57
C GLU A 88 -14.81 -19.45 -9.43
N VAL A 89 -15.11 -18.48 -8.56
CA VAL A 89 -14.31 -18.12 -7.37
C VAL A 89 -15.18 -18.20 -6.13
N LEU A 90 -14.56 -18.29 -4.95
CA LEU A 90 -15.27 -18.25 -3.69
C LEU A 90 -16.02 -16.91 -3.53
N ASP A 91 -17.23 -16.97 -2.96
CA ASP A 91 -18.05 -15.79 -2.67
C ASP A 91 -17.58 -15.01 -1.43
N HIS A 92 -16.68 -15.62 -0.64
CA HIS A 92 -16.07 -15.02 0.54
C HIS A 92 -14.55 -15.29 0.61
N ASP A 93 -13.79 -14.25 0.93
CA ASP A 93 -12.32 -14.30 1.06
C ASP A 93 -11.88 -14.56 2.51
N PHE A 94 -12.23 -15.72 3.07
CA PHE A 94 -11.79 -16.08 4.43
C PHE A 94 -10.34 -16.58 4.45
N PRO A 95 -9.48 -16.07 5.36
CA PRO A 95 -8.10 -16.55 5.48
C PRO A 95 -7.98 -18.06 5.75
N SER A 96 -8.98 -18.68 6.38
CA SER A 96 -9.02 -20.13 6.63
C SER A 96 -9.16 -20.97 5.36
N TYR A 97 -9.65 -20.40 4.26
CA TYR A 97 -9.73 -21.05 2.95
C TYR A 97 -8.51 -20.75 2.08
N SER A 98 -7.56 -19.96 2.58
CA SER A 98 -6.36 -19.62 1.82
C SER A 98 -5.32 -20.73 1.92
N GLU A 99 -4.63 -20.98 0.81
CA GLU A 99 -3.45 -21.87 0.77
C GLU A 99 -2.22 -21.20 1.39
N GLY A 100 -2.29 -19.89 1.64
CA GLY A 100 -1.23 -19.12 2.22
C GLY A 100 -1.43 -17.63 2.02
N LYS A 101 -0.38 -16.86 2.31
CA LYS A 101 -0.40 -15.41 2.17
C LYS A 101 0.87 -14.94 1.50
N VAL A 102 0.70 -14.14 0.46
CA VAL A 102 1.77 -13.46 -0.25
C VAL A 102 2.04 -12.11 0.40
N ILE A 103 3.33 -11.84 0.62
CA ILE A 103 3.85 -10.57 1.13
C ILE A 103 4.77 -9.99 0.05
N PRO A 104 4.31 -8.99 -0.70
CA PRO A 104 5.14 -8.30 -1.69
C PRO A 104 5.99 -7.21 -1.01
N HIS A 105 7.31 -7.33 -1.10
CA HIS A 105 8.26 -6.26 -0.83
C HIS A 105 8.68 -5.63 -2.14
N GLY A 106 8.24 -4.39 -2.34
CA GLY A 106 8.68 -3.57 -3.47
C GLY A 106 9.93 -2.78 -3.09
N LEU A 107 10.97 -2.90 -3.90
CA LEU A 107 12.16 -2.08 -3.85
C LEU A 107 12.18 -1.22 -5.11
N TYR A 108 12.37 0.08 -4.95
CA TYR A 108 12.42 1.03 -6.04
C TYR A 108 13.71 1.82 -5.96
N ASP A 109 14.53 1.69 -6.99
CA ASP A 109 15.74 2.47 -7.17
C ASP A 109 15.37 3.84 -7.75
N ILE A 110 15.67 4.88 -6.97
CA ILE A 110 15.33 6.26 -7.31
C ILE A 110 16.26 6.81 -8.40
N GLY A 111 17.53 6.40 -8.39
CA GLY A 111 18.54 6.91 -9.34
C GLY A 111 18.36 6.31 -10.73
N LEU A 112 18.07 5.01 -10.80
CA LEU A 112 17.93 4.28 -12.06
C LEU A 112 16.50 4.14 -12.55
N ASN A 113 15.50 4.52 -11.74
CA ASN A 113 14.07 4.33 -12.05
C ASN A 113 13.76 2.85 -12.38
N LYS A 114 14.28 1.94 -11.55
CA LYS A 114 14.06 0.50 -11.67
C LYS A 114 13.34 -0.02 -10.44
N ALA A 115 12.46 -0.99 -10.65
CA ALA A 115 11.73 -1.65 -9.57
C ALA A 115 12.12 -3.13 -9.49
N HIS A 116 12.20 -3.63 -8.27
CA HIS A 116 12.36 -5.04 -7.95
C HIS A 116 11.27 -5.45 -6.95
N VAL A 117 10.68 -6.63 -7.13
CA VAL A 117 9.66 -7.13 -6.21
C VAL A 117 10.08 -8.50 -5.70
N ASN A 118 10.18 -8.62 -4.38
CA ASN A 118 10.34 -9.91 -3.72
C ASN A 118 8.99 -10.36 -3.15
N ILE A 119 8.62 -11.60 -3.47
CA ILE A 119 7.35 -12.20 -3.08
C ILE A 119 7.62 -13.24 -2.00
N GLY A 120 7.31 -12.90 -0.75
CA GLY A 120 7.40 -13.81 0.38
C GLY A 120 6.11 -14.59 0.58
N VAL A 121 6.22 -15.87 0.92
CA VAL A 121 5.06 -16.76 1.18
C VAL A 121 4.86 -17.09 2.67
N SER A 122 5.63 -16.44 3.55
CA SER A 122 5.66 -16.71 4.99
C SER A 122 5.22 -15.49 5.81
N ARG A 123 6.04 -15.03 6.75
CA ARG A 123 5.77 -13.89 7.63
C ARG A 123 6.52 -12.66 7.16
N ASP A 124 5.93 -11.52 7.47
CA ASP A 124 6.50 -10.20 7.23
C ASP A 124 7.33 -9.82 8.45
N THR A 125 8.62 -10.08 8.35
CA THR A 125 9.58 -9.89 9.43
C THR A 125 10.68 -8.95 8.97
N THR A 126 11.38 -8.33 9.93
CA THR A 126 12.59 -7.55 9.64
C THR A 126 13.63 -8.37 8.88
N GLN A 127 13.75 -9.66 9.21
CA GLN A 127 14.63 -10.59 8.49
C GLN A 127 14.24 -10.67 7.00
N PHE A 128 12.96 -10.85 6.69
CA PHE A 128 12.51 -10.89 5.30
C PHE A 128 12.74 -9.56 4.55
N ALA A 129 12.65 -8.43 5.24
CA ALA A 129 12.99 -7.12 4.66
C ALA A 129 14.49 -7.01 4.33
N CYS A 130 15.37 -7.41 5.25
CA CYS A 130 16.81 -7.43 5.02
C CYS A 130 17.19 -8.40 3.90
N ASP A 131 16.62 -9.61 3.90
CA ASP A 131 16.83 -10.61 2.85
C ASP A 131 16.35 -10.09 1.49
N SER A 132 15.27 -9.30 1.46
CA SER A 132 14.77 -8.68 0.23
C SER A 132 15.77 -7.67 -0.36
N VAL A 133 16.39 -6.85 0.48
CA VAL A 133 17.45 -5.90 0.06
C VAL A 133 18.68 -6.65 -0.41
N ALA A 134 19.14 -7.66 0.35
CA ALA A 134 20.28 -8.49 -0.03
C ALA A 134 20.04 -9.22 -1.36
N HIS A 135 18.84 -9.77 -1.56
CA HIS A 135 18.48 -10.46 -2.80
C HIS A 135 18.49 -9.50 -4.00
N TRP A 136 17.93 -8.30 -3.86
CA TRP A 136 18.02 -7.28 -4.91
C TRP A 136 19.47 -6.92 -5.22
N TRP A 137 20.30 -6.70 -4.20
CA TRP A 137 21.71 -6.36 -4.37
C TRP A 137 22.47 -7.43 -5.15
N GLU A 138 22.30 -8.70 -4.77
CA GLU A 138 22.95 -9.84 -5.44
C GLU A 138 22.48 -10.04 -6.89
N LYS A 139 21.19 -9.83 -7.16
CA LYS A 139 20.59 -10.09 -8.48
C LYS A 139 20.77 -8.96 -9.47
N GLN A 140 20.73 -7.71 -9.02
CA GLN A 140 20.76 -6.55 -9.90
C GLN A 140 21.62 -5.40 -9.35
N GLY A 141 21.47 -5.05 -8.07
CA GLY A 141 22.08 -3.85 -7.49
C GLY A 141 23.59 -3.76 -7.69
N ARG A 142 24.33 -4.84 -7.44
CA ARG A 142 25.80 -4.87 -7.62
C ARG A 142 26.26 -4.73 -9.07
N ALA A 143 25.44 -5.16 -10.02
CA ALA A 143 25.74 -5.05 -11.45
C ALA A 143 25.44 -3.63 -11.95
N ASP A 144 24.37 -3.03 -11.44
CA ASP A 144 23.98 -1.65 -11.73
C ASP A 144 24.92 -0.63 -11.05
N TYR A 145 25.50 -0.98 -9.91
CA TYR A 145 26.39 -0.14 -9.09
C TYR A 145 27.73 -0.85 -8.77
N PRO A 146 28.60 -1.10 -9.75
CA PRO A 146 29.83 -1.89 -9.57
C PRO A 146 30.87 -1.22 -8.65
N HIS A 147 30.74 0.08 -8.40
CA HIS A 147 31.66 0.88 -7.56
C HIS A 147 31.00 1.37 -6.28
N ALA A 148 29.78 0.94 -5.97
CA ALA A 148 29.15 1.36 -4.73
C ALA A 148 29.84 0.73 -3.52
N THR A 149 29.98 1.54 -2.49
CA THR A 149 30.61 1.19 -1.21
C THR A 149 29.65 1.35 -0.04
N ARG A 150 28.47 1.94 -0.29
CA ARG A 150 27.47 2.29 0.72
C ARG A 150 26.06 2.06 0.16
N LEU A 151 25.12 1.75 1.06
CA LEU A 151 23.68 1.65 0.84
C LEU A 151 22.93 2.21 2.05
#